data_AF-E2J7J0-F1
#
_entry.id   AF-E2J7J0-F1
#
_cell.length_a   1.000
_cell.length_b   1.000
_cell.length_c   1.000
_cell.angle_alpha   90.00
_cell.angle_beta   90.00
_cell.angle_gamma   90.00
#
_symmetry.space_group_name_H-M   'P 1'
#
loop_
_entity.id
_entity.type
_entity.pdbx_description
1 polymer ?
#
loop_
_entity_poly.entity_id
_entity_poly.type
_entity_poly.pdbx_seq_one_letter_code
_entity_poly.pdbx_strand_id
1 'polypeptide(L)'
;MLSVTATYFFALIVYVHGAGEISILQTPDSLIFSGQEQLELSTVKNVLSAALGFTVPEGPRWSGLVVSDPFHFADAVVVVSVPGVPSLDSIQGRTYPLSTDEPLQDTWRSLSWRLMDRFPTATNLTLNYLSLDQLTEAEELYGKLGSRDTPTVEYLKPSLLEDKAFIEQVNLMDAITAKLADKGVVNDGVPDAHWYTVTGLHSLIDTYGGQSKQVNEAKRLLSSSILLLSEVFNTAYNDKVLFAVISSDVVHTRRFKRATDEAPGENDKDDED
;
A
#
# COMPACT_ATOMS: atom_id res chain seq x y z
N MET A 1 -39.03 -16.21 44.23
CA MET A 1 -38.95 -16.23 42.76
C MET A 1 -37.99 -15.13 42.34
N LEU A 2 -36.76 -15.49 41.98
CA LEU A 2 -35.75 -14.55 41.49
C LEU A 2 -35.94 -14.42 39.97
N SER A 3 -36.42 -13.25 39.53
CA SER A 3 -36.47 -12.90 38.12
C SER A 3 -35.06 -12.49 37.67
N VAL A 4 -34.44 -13.33 36.85
CA VAL A 4 -33.15 -13.03 36.21
C VAL A 4 -33.44 -12.19 34.98
N THR A 5 -33.21 -10.89 35.08
CA THR A 5 -33.19 -9.98 33.92
C THR A 5 -31.93 -10.26 33.11
N ALA A 6 -32.08 -10.94 31.97
CA ALA A 6 -31.01 -11.13 30.99
C ALA A 6 -30.80 -9.82 30.21
N THR A 7 -29.73 -9.10 30.52
CA THR A 7 -29.29 -7.92 29.76
C THR A 7 -28.46 -8.41 28.57
N TYR A 8 -29.02 -8.35 27.36
CA TYR A 8 -28.28 -8.60 26.12
C TYR A 8 -27.40 -7.37 25.80
N PHE A 9 -26.08 -7.54 25.89
CA PHE A 9 -25.10 -6.55 25.42
C PHE A 9 -24.93 -6.75 23.90
N PHE A 10 -25.51 -5.86 23.10
CA PHE A 10 -25.21 -5.78 21.67
C PHE A 10 -23.88 -5.01 21.52
N ALA A 11 -22.80 -5.73 21.22
CA ALA A 11 -21.55 -5.12 20.80
C ALA A 11 -21.72 -4.58 19.37
N LEU A 12 -21.85 -3.27 19.24
CA LEU A 12 -21.92 -2.58 17.96
C LEU A 12 -20.48 -2.52 17.40
N ILE A 13 -20.12 -3.50 16.57
CA ILE A 13 -18.87 -3.46 15.82
C ILE A 13 -19.06 -2.39 14.75
N VAL A 14 -18.60 -1.17 15.05
CA VAL A 14 -18.49 -0.10 14.06
C VAL A 14 -17.37 -0.50 13.10
N TYR A 15 -17.75 -1.13 11.99
CA TYR A 15 -16.82 -1.38 10.89
C TYR A 15 -16.59 -0.04 10.18
N VAL A 16 -15.55 0.67 10.59
CA VAL A 16 -15.09 1.88 9.90
C VAL A 16 -14.55 1.41 8.54
N HIS A 17 -15.37 1.54 7.49
CA HIS A 17 -14.88 1.42 6.11
C HIS A 17 -13.99 2.63 5.84
N GLY A 18 -12.68 2.48 6.11
CA GLY A 18 -11.68 3.39 5.59
C GLY A 18 -11.75 3.41 4.06
N ALA A 19 -11.44 4.55 3.45
CA ALA A 19 -11.32 4.66 1.99
C ALA A 19 -10.05 3.98 1.45
N GLY A 20 -9.46 3.07 2.23
CA GLY A 20 -8.18 2.43 2.00
C GLY A 20 -7.74 1.65 3.23
N GLU A 21 -6.65 0.92 3.10
CA GLU A 21 -5.99 0.21 4.19
C GLU A 21 -4.48 0.18 3.96
N ILE A 22 -3.74 -0.01 5.05
CA ILE A 22 -2.31 -0.34 5.02
C ILE A 22 -2.13 -1.72 5.65
N SER A 23 -1.45 -2.63 4.94
CA SER A 23 -1.11 -3.97 5.40
C SER A 23 0.40 -4.10 5.58
N ILE A 24 0.83 -4.43 6.79
CA ILE A 24 2.24 -4.72 7.11
C ILE A 24 2.49 -6.22 6.95
N LEU A 25 3.40 -6.60 6.05
CA LEU A 25 3.69 -8.00 5.71
C LEU A 25 4.95 -8.50 6.39
N GLN A 26 6.02 -7.71 6.32
CA GLN A 26 7.31 -8.01 6.91
C GLN A 26 7.68 -6.86 7.83
N THR A 27 8.20 -7.19 9.00
CA THR A 27 8.64 -6.21 10.00
C THR A 27 9.78 -6.82 10.80
N PRO A 28 10.83 -6.06 11.13
CA PRO A 28 11.83 -6.53 12.07
C PRO A 28 11.24 -6.76 13.46
N ASP A 29 11.84 -7.66 14.24
CA ASP A 29 11.42 -8.00 15.61
C ASP A 29 11.46 -6.80 16.59
N SER A 30 12.23 -5.76 16.25
CA SER A 30 12.33 -4.50 16.98
C SER A 30 11.09 -3.62 16.87
N LEU A 31 10.20 -3.90 15.91
CA LEU A 31 9.01 -3.11 15.62
C LEU A 31 7.77 -3.98 15.81
N ILE A 32 6.93 -3.60 16.77
CA ILE A 32 5.69 -4.28 17.08
C ILE A 32 4.53 -3.45 16.55
N PHE A 33 3.86 -3.99 15.56
CA PHE A 33 2.60 -3.46 15.03
C PHE A 33 1.41 -4.08 15.77
N SER A 34 0.60 -3.24 16.43
CA SER A 34 -0.55 -3.68 17.23
C SER A 34 -1.74 -2.73 17.12
N GLY A 35 -2.88 -3.05 17.74
CA GLY A 35 -4.08 -2.21 17.71
C GLY A 35 -4.93 -2.38 16.44
N GLN A 36 -5.98 -1.56 16.35
CA GLN A 36 -6.90 -1.47 15.21
C GLN A 36 -7.29 -0.01 14.92
N GLU A 37 -6.49 0.94 15.42
CA GLU A 37 -6.73 2.37 15.24
C GLU A 37 -6.56 2.74 13.75
N GLN A 38 -7.51 3.52 13.23
CA GLN A 38 -7.43 4.06 11.88
C GLN A 38 -6.21 4.98 11.75
N LEU A 39 -5.41 4.78 10.71
CA LEU A 39 -4.24 5.59 10.40
C LEU A 39 -4.59 6.64 9.34
N GLU A 40 -4.14 7.87 9.51
CA GLU A 40 -4.19 8.88 8.44
C GLU A 40 -3.05 8.64 7.43
N LEU A 41 -3.34 8.75 6.13
CA LEU A 41 -2.32 8.60 5.09
C LEU A 41 -1.19 9.62 5.27
N SER A 42 -1.50 10.85 5.70
CA SER A 42 -0.48 11.83 6.06
C SER A 42 0.41 11.43 7.23
N THR A 43 -0.01 10.48 8.07
CA THR A 43 0.80 9.97 9.18
C THR A 43 1.65 8.76 8.78
N VAL A 44 1.37 8.10 7.64
CA VAL A 44 2.14 6.94 7.15
C VAL A 44 3.63 7.26 7.00
N LYS A 45 3.99 8.44 6.47
CA LYS A 45 5.39 8.89 6.40
C LYS A 45 6.08 8.91 7.76
N ASN A 46 5.37 9.23 8.84
CA ASN A 46 5.90 9.19 10.21
C ASN A 46 6.11 7.75 10.66
N VAL A 47 5.16 6.85 10.41
CA VAL A 47 5.30 5.42 10.73
C VAL A 47 6.53 4.83 10.02
N LEU A 48 6.65 5.07 8.71
CA LEU A 48 7.81 4.60 7.92
C LEU A 48 9.13 5.23 8.39
N SER A 49 9.15 6.53 8.69
CA SER A 49 10.35 7.19 9.21
C SER A 49 10.76 6.66 10.59
N ALA A 50 9.79 6.44 11.48
CA ALA A 50 10.04 5.90 12.82
C ALA A 50 10.56 4.46 12.76
N ALA A 51 10.07 3.66 11.81
CA ALA A 51 10.57 2.31 11.56
C ALA A 51 12.04 2.27 11.11
N LEU A 52 12.51 3.34 10.44
CA LEU A 52 13.92 3.56 10.09
C LEU A 52 14.74 4.21 11.22
N GLY A 53 14.15 4.43 12.40
CA GLY A 53 14.81 5.05 13.54
C GLY A 53 14.91 6.58 13.49
N PHE A 54 14.14 7.23 12.62
CA PHE A 54 14.14 8.69 12.54
C PHE A 54 13.22 9.29 13.61
N THR A 55 13.60 10.46 14.12
CA THR A 55 12.73 11.26 14.99
C THR A 55 11.59 11.85 14.16
N VAL A 56 10.35 11.60 14.57
CA VAL A 56 9.16 12.15 13.93
C VAL A 56 8.59 13.33 14.71
N PRO A 57 7.95 14.31 14.05
CA PRO A 57 7.33 15.45 14.73
C PRO A 57 6.28 15.01 15.77
N GLU A 58 6.06 15.83 16.81
CA GLU A 58 5.12 15.57 17.93
C GLU A 58 3.62 15.63 17.55
N GLY A 59 3.28 15.40 16.29
CA GLY A 59 1.88 15.30 15.83
C GLY A 59 1.14 14.12 16.47
N PRO A 60 -0.16 13.93 16.15
CA PRO A 60 -0.93 12.81 16.66
C PRO A 60 -0.19 11.49 16.39
N ARG A 61 0.29 10.87 17.46
CA ARG A 61 1.02 9.61 17.39
C ARG A 61 -0.01 8.50 17.24
N TRP A 62 -0.01 7.87 16.07
CA TRP A 62 -0.73 6.63 15.89
C TRP A 62 -0.16 5.57 16.85
N SER A 63 -1.03 4.97 17.65
CA SER A 63 -0.64 4.05 18.73
C SER A 63 -0.27 2.65 18.24
N GLY A 64 -0.44 2.39 16.94
CA GLY A 64 -0.27 1.06 16.37
C GLY A 64 1.18 0.62 16.14
N LEU A 65 2.17 1.49 16.35
CA LEU A 65 3.60 1.15 16.26
C LEU A 65 4.29 1.31 17.61
N VAL A 66 4.94 0.24 18.08
CA VAL A 66 5.78 0.22 19.27
C VAL A 66 7.19 -0.22 18.90
N VAL A 67 8.20 0.57 19.28
CA VAL A 67 9.61 0.20 19.14
C VAL A 67 10.03 -0.56 20.39
N SER A 68 10.26 -1.87 20.27
CA SER A 68 10.73 -2.73 21.36
C SER A 68 12.24 -2.64 21.57
N ASP A 69 13.00 -2.42 20.49
CA ASP A 69 14.46 -2.24 20.52
C ASP A 69 14.89 -1.04 19.66
N PRO A 70 15.38 0.06 20.28
CA PRO A 70 15.76 1.27 19.57
C PRO A 70 17.17 1.21 18.92
N PHE A 71 17.82 0.05 18.86
CA PHE A 71 19.13 -0.11 18.22
C PHE A 71 19.10 -0.97 16.95
N HIS A 72 17.97 -1.64 16.68
CA HIS A 72 17.83 -2.58 15.58
C HIS A 72 16.63 -2.22 14.69
N PHE A 73 16.59 -1.00 14.17
CA PHE A 73 15.55 -0.53 13.24
C PHE A 73 15.58 -1.30 11.90
N ALA A 74 14.58 -1.02 11.05
CA ALA A 74 14.61 -1.52 9.68
C ALA A 74 15.75 -0.84 8.89
N ASP A 75 16.48 -1.63 8.12
CA ASP A 75 17.49 -1.19 7.16
C ASP A 75 16.82 -0.75 5.84
N ALA A 76 15.57 -1.14 5.59
CA ALA A 76 14.82 -0.68 4.44
C ALA A 76 13.32 -0.58 4.69
N VAL A 77 12.68 0.33 3.96
CA VAL A 77 11.21 0.41 3.83
C VAL A 77 10.82 0.12 2.39
N VAL A 78 9.89 -0.81 2.22
CA VAL A 78 9.34 -1.16 0.91
C VAL A 78 7.84 -0.97 0.96
N VAL A 79 7.32 -0.19 0.03
CA VAL A 79 5.88 0.10 -0.07
C VAL A 79 5.38 -0.29 -1.46
N VAL A 80 4.34 -1.11 -1.51
CA VAL A 80 3.55 -1.31 -2.73
C VAL A 80 2.24 -0.56 -2.59
N SER A 81 2.05 0.48 -3.39
CA SER A 81 0.84 1.29 -3.42
C SER A 81 -0.09 0.84 -4.55
N VAL A 82 -1.36 0.64 -4.24
CA VAL A 82 -2.40 0.18 -5.16
C VAL A 82 -3.56 1.18 -5.14
N PRO A 83 -3.46 2.27 -5.94
CA PRO A 83 -4.52 3.26 -6.03
C PRO A 83 -5.79 2.69 -6.69
N GLY A 84 -6.94 3.29 -6.36
CA GLY A 84 -8.25 3.00 -6.93
C GLY A 84 -8.95 1.77 -6.35
N VAL A 85 -8.43 1.19 -5.26
CA VAL A 85 -9.01 0.02 -4.60
C VAL A 85 -9.00 0.22 -3.08
N PRO A 86 -10.09 -0.09 -2.35
CA PRO A 86 -10.11 0.04 -0.91
C PRO A 86 -9.26 -1.03 -0.20
N SER A 87 -9.31 -2.28 -0.67
CA SER A 87 -8.60 -3.43 -0.09
C SER A 87 -8.27 -4.48 -1.16
N LEU A 88 -7.18 -5.23 -0.95
CA LEU A 88 -6.82 -6.38 -1.77
C LEU A 88 -7.43 -7.71 -1.28
N ASP A 89 -8.03 -7.75 -0.08
CA ASP A 89 -8.70 -8.88 0.58
C ASP A 89 -7.86 -10.17 0.80
N SER A 90 -6.83 -10.40 -0.02
CA SER A 90 -6.04 -11.63 -0.12
C SER A 90 -4.64 -11.50 0.48
N ILE A 91 -4.31 -10.34 1.05
CA ILE A 91 -3.01 -10.07 1.65
C ILE A 91 -3.01 -10.52 3.12
N GLN A 92 -2.10 -11.43 3.45
CA GLN A 92 -1.94 -11.96 4.80
C GLN A 92 -0.91 -11.10 5.56
N GLY A 93 -1.40 -10.06 6.24
CA GLY A 93 -0.58 -9.16 7.04
C GLY A 93 -1.37 -8.49 8.17
N ARG A 94 -0.70 -7.64 8.95
CA ARG A 94 -1.39 -6.79 9.92
C ARG A 94 -1.98 -5.58 9.19
N THR A 95 -3.30 -5.57 9.05
CA THR A 95 -4.01 -4.55 8.28
C THR A 95 -4.65 -3.51 9.20
N TYR A 96 -4.51 -2.24 8.81
CA TYR A 96 -5.05 -1.10 9.51
C TYR A 96 -5.90 -0.25 8.56
N PRO A 97 -7.12 0.15 8.95
CA PRO A 97 -7.93 1.05 8.15
C PRO A 97 -7.19 2.37 7.91
N LEU A 98 -7.27 2.89 6.69
CA LEU A 98 -6.63 4.14 6.31
C LEU A 98 -7.67 5.23 6.06
N SER A 99 -7.46 6.41 6.65
CA SER A 99 -8.14 7.64 6.27
C SER A 99 -7.30 8.36 5.22
N THR A 100 -7.88 8.57 4.05
CA THR A 100 -7.13 9.09 2.90
C THR A 100 -7.25 10.61 2.79
N ASP A 101 -6.48 11.30 3.62
CA ASP A 101 -6.47 12.75 3.78
C ASP A 101 -5.52 13.48 2.81
N GLU A 102 -4.52 12.79 2.26
CA GLU A 102 -3.60 13.30 1.22
C GLU A 102 -3.49 12.37 -0.01
N PRO A 103 -2.93 12.81 -1.14
CA PRO A 103 -2.49 11.92 -2.23
C PRO A 103 -1.33 10.99 -1.81
N LEU A 104 -1.33 9.73 -2.28
CA LEU A 104 -0.26 8.75 -2.01
C LEU A 104 1.15 9.26 -2.39
N GLN A 105 1.25 10.02 -3.48
CA GLN A 105 2.53 10.56 -3.95
C GLN A 105 3.15 11.56 -2.96
N ASP A 106 2.34 12.30 -2.20
CA ASP A 106 2.83 13.26 -1.21
C ASP A 106 3.45 12.55 0.00
N THR A 107 2.94 11.35 0.34
CA THR A 107 3.53 10.48 1.36
C THR A 107 4.93 10.04 0.96
N TRP A 108 5.11 9.54 -0.27
CA TRP A 108 6.43 9.19 -0.82
C TRP A 108 7.37 10.40 -0.85
N ARG A 109 6.91 11.52 -1.40
CA ARG A 109 7.71 12.75 -1.51
C ARG A 109 8.24 13.17 -0.15
N SER A 110 7.39 13.17 0.86
CA SER A 110 7.78 13.55 2.23
C SER A 110 8.76 12.56 2.86
N LEU A 111 8.59 11.25 2.63
CA LEU A 111 9.53 10.23 3.11
C LEU A 111 10.89 10.40 2.42
N SER A 112 10.91 10.50 1.10
CA SER A 112 12.14 10.66 0.31
C SER A 112 12.93 11.90 0.74
N TRP A 113 12.26 13.03 0.97
CA TRP A 113 12.89 14.24 1.47
C TRP A 113 13.52 14.07 2.85
N ARG A 114 12.89 13.31 3.75
CA ARG A 114 13.49 13.02 5.08
C ARG A 114 14.76 12.18 4.95
N LEU A 115 14.79 11.20 4.06
CA LEU A 115 15.99 10.41 3.81
C LEU A 115 17.11 11.29 3.22
N MET A 116 16.80 12.15 2.24
CA MET A 116 17.77 13.08 1.66
C MET A 116 18.33 14.08 2.68
N ASP A 117 17.46 14.65 3.54
CA ASP A 117 17.85 15.61 4.58
C ASP A 117 18.67 14.94 5.69
N ARG A 118 18.35 13.68 6.03
CA ARG A 118 19.10 12.91 7.03
C ARG A 118 20.47 12.46 6.52
N PHE A 119 20.58 12.17 5.22
CA PHE A 119 21.79 11.66 4.58
C PHE A 119 22.26 12.55 3.41
N PRO A 120 22.59 13.83 3.66
CA PRO A 120 22.89 14.80 2.60
C PRO A 120 24.19 14.53 1.85
N THR A 121 25.09 13.72 2.43
CA THR A 121 26.39 13.36 1.85
C THR A 121 26.46 11.89 1.41
N ALA A 122 25.39 11.12 1.57
CA ALA A 122 25.37 9.74 1.10
C ALA A 122 25.39 9.73 -0.43
N THR A 123 26.32 8.96 -1.01
CA THR A 123 26.44 8.79 -2.47
C THR A 123 25.71 7.55 -2.97
N ASN A 124 25.16 6.78 -2.02
CA ASN A 124 24.60 5.45 -2.12
C ASN A 124 23.17 5.39 -1.58
N LEU A 125 22.50 6.54 -1.47
CA LEU A 125 21.11 6.59 -0.97
C LEU A 125 20.15 5.98 -2.00
N THR A 126 19.48 4.88 -1.65
CA THR A 126 18.50 4.24 -2.54
C THR A 126 17.11 4.81 -2.31
N LEU A 127 16.61 5.59 -3.28
CA LEU A 127 15.25 6.14 -3.30
C LEU A 127 14.55 5.73 -4.59
N ASN A 128 14.03 4.51 -4.62
CA ASN A 128 13.40 3.96 -5.82
C ASN A 128 11.91 4.27 -5.79
N TYR A 129 11.44 5.08 -6.73
CA TYR A 129 10.02 5.25 -7.03
C TYR A 129 9.74 4.72 -8.42
N LEU A 130 8.85 3.73 -8.53
CA LEU A 130 8.56 3.08 -9.79
C LEU A 130 7.06 2.84 -9.94
N SER A 131 6.49 3.28 -11.05
CA SER A 131 5.17 2.83 -11.49
C SER A 131 5.32 1.56 -12.35
N LEU A 132 4.55 0.51 -12.05
CA LEU A 132 4.74 -0.80 -12.68
C LEU A 132 4.20 -0.88 -14.12
N ASP A 133 3.65 0.21 -14.66
CA ASP A 133 3.39 0.40 -16.09
C ASP A 133 4.60 0.99 -16.85
N GLN A 134 5.70 1.33 -16.16
CA GLN A 134 6.87 1.95 -16.76
C GLN A 134 8.07 0.99 -16.81
N LEU A 135 8.06 0.09 -17.80
CA LEU A 135 9.14 -0.88 -18.02
C LEU A 135 10.51 -0.22 -18.17
N THR A 136 10.60 0.89 -18.91
CA THR A 136 11.87 1.59 -19.13
C THR A 136 12.51 2.07 -17.82
N GLU A 137 11.72 2.68 -16.93
CA GLU A 137 12.20 3.13 -15.62
C GLU A 137 12.63 1.94 -14.75
N ALA A 138 11.90 0.83 -14.83
CA ALA A 138 12.27 -0.40 -14.13
C ALA A 138 13.61 -0.97 -14.62
N GLU A 139 13.85 -0.98 -15.93
CA GLU A 139 15.12 -1.43 -16.51
C GLU A 139 16.28 -0.47 -16.23
N GLU A 140 16.01 0.84 -16.09
CA GLU A 140 17.00 1.81 -15.64
C GLU A 140 17.43 1.55 -14.19
N LEU A 141 16.48 1.24 -13.30
CA LEU A 141 16.74 0.96 -11.89
C LEU A 141 17.40 -0.40 -11.64
N TYR A 142 16.91 -1.46 -12.28
CA TYR A 142 17.32 -2.84 -11.98
C TYR A 142 18.24 -3.46 -13.03
N GLY A 143 18.49 -2.72 -14.12
CA GLY A 143 19.11 -3.22 -15.34
C GLY A 143 18.14 -4.08 -16.15
N LYS A 144 18.62 -4.65 -17.25
CA LYS A 144 17.81 -5.51 -18.12
C LYS A 144 17.04 -6.58 -17.33
N LEU A 145 15.71 -6.55 -17.50
CA LEU A 145 14.78 -7.46 -16.86
C LEU A 145 14.48 -8.63 -17.80
N GLY A 146 14.30 -9.81 -17.21
CA GLY A 146 13.94 -11.01 -17.96
C GLY A 146 12.47 -10.97 -18.38
N SER A 147 12.12 -11.70 -19.43
CA SER A 147 10.73 -12.01 -19.73
C SER A 147 10.23 -13.05 -18.72
N ARG A 148 9.02 -12.86 -18.20
CA ARG A 148 8.31 -13.83 -17.37
C ARG A 148 7.20 -14.48 -18.17
N ASP A 149 6.96 -15.75 -17.90
CA ASP A 149 5.82 -16.45 -18.47
C ASP A 149 4.53 -15.79 -17.99
N THR A 150 3.60 -15.55 -18.90
CA THR A 150 2.29 -15.00 -18.55
C THR A 150 1.61 -15.90 -17.52
N PRO A 151 1.11 -15.35 -16.40
CA PRO A 151 0.43 -16.14 -15.39
C PRO A 151 -0.77 -16.86 -16.01
N THR A 152 -1.05 -18.06 -15.52
CA THR A 152 -2.26 -18.77 -15.92
C THR A 152 -3.47 -18.06 -15.32
N VAL A 153 -4.34 -17.53 -16.19
CA VAL A 153 -5.54 -16.77 -15.84
C VAL A 153 -6.79 -17.46 -16.37
N GLU A 154 -7.86 -17.43 -15.57
CA GLU A 154 -9.15 -18.06 -15.86
C GLU A 154 -10.18 -17.05 -16.39
N TYR A 155 -10.25 -15.87 -15.77
CA TYR A 155 -11.25 -14.83 -16.06
C TYR A 155 -10.66 -13.64 -16.78
N LEU A 156 -9.41 -13.27 -16.49
CA LEU A 156 -8.68 -12.24 -17.24
C LEU A 156 -8.35 -12.73 -18.64
N LYS A 157 -8.51 -11.85 -19.62
CA LYS A 157 -8.30 -12.14 -21.05
C LYS A 157 -7.17 -11.27 -21.59
N PRO A 158 -5.96 -11.82 -21.83
CA PRO A 158 -4.84 -11.07 -22.40
C PRO A 158 -5.10 -10.45 -23.77
N SER A 159 -6.21 -10.80 -24.43
CA SER A 159 -6.67 -10.15 -25.65
C SER A 159 -7.29 -8.76 -25.44
N LEU A 160 -7.71 -8.44 -24.21
CA LEU A 160 -8.27 -7.14 -23.84
C LEU A 160 -7.15 -6.24 -23.31
N LEU A 161 -7.24 -4.94 -23.60
CA LEU A 161 -6.16 -3.99 -23.36
C LEU A 161 -5.91 -3.81 -21.87
N GLU A 162 -6.97 -3.66 -21.08
CA GLU A 162 -6.94 -3.40 -19.64
C GLU A 162 -6.40 -4.61 -18.87
N ASP A 163 -6.90 -5.80 -19.20
CA ASP A 163 -6.42 -7.09 -18.67
C ASP A 163 -4.94 -7.30 -18.98
N LYS A 164 -4.55 -7.08 -20.24
CA LYS A 164 -3.15 -7.21 -20.67
C LYS A 164 -2.26 -6.23 -19.93
N ALA A 165 -2.65 -4.96 -19.82
CA ALA A 165 -1.88 -3.95 -19.12
C ALA A 165 -1.65 -4.35 -17.65
N PHE A 166 -2.70 -4.79 -16.94
CA PHE A 166 -2.56 -5.28 -15.57
C PHE A 166 -1.63 -6.49 -15.47
N ILE A 167 -1.77 -7.48 -16.36
CA ILE A 167 -0.91 -8.66 -16.38
C ILE A 167 0.56 -8.28 -16.63
N GLU A 168 0.82 -7.30 -17.50
CA GLU A 168 2.17 -6.78 -17.73
C GLU A 168 2.77 -6.13 -16.48
N GLN A 169 1.98 -5.41 -15.67
CA GLN A 169 2.43 -4.85 -14.39
C GLN A 169 2.80 -5.95 -13.38
N VAL A 170 2.00 -7.01 -13.29
CA VAL A 170 2.29 -8.18 -12.42
C VAL A 170 3.58 -8.87 -12.90
N ASN A 171 3.71 -9.11 -14.21
CA ASN A 171 4.92 -9.68 -14.79
C ASN A 171 6.16 -8.82 -14.55
N LEU A 172 6.02 -7.49 -14.59
CA LEU A 172 7.11 -6.57 -14.29
C LEU A 172 7.55 -6.69 -12.83
N MET A 173 6.59 -6.74 -11.89
CA MET A 173 6.89 -6.97 -10.49
C MET A 173 7.61 -8.31 -10.29
N ASP A 174 7.12 -9.40 -10.89
CA ASP A 174 7.77 -10.72 -10.82
C ASP A 174 9.17 -10.74 -11.45
N ALA A 175 9.41 -9.95 -12.50
CA ALA A 175 10.73 -9.78 -13.10
C ALA A 175 11.69 -9.03 -12.16
N ILE A 176 11.22 -7.98 -11.50
CA ILE A 176 11.98 -7.24 -10.47
C ILE A 176 12.29 -8.18 -9.29
N THR A 177 11.30 -8.95 -8.83
CA THR A 177 11.47 -9.94 -7.75
C THR A 177 12.55 -10.97 -8.10
N ALA A 178 12.57 -11.50 -9.34
CA ALA A 178 13.65 -12.37 -9.82
C ALA A 178 15.01 -11.69 -9.69
N LYS A 179 15.07 -10.45 -10.17
CA LYS A 179 16.33 -9.72 -10.26
C LYS A 179 16.91 -9.46 -8.88
N LEU A 180 16.05 -9.12 -7.93
CA LEU A 180 16.41 -8.91 -6.52
C LEU A 180 16.84 -10.22 -5.87
N ALA A 181 16.17 -11.35 -6.16
CA ALA A 181 16.58 -12.65 -5.66
C ALA A 181 17.98 -13.07 -6.18
N ASP A 182 18.30 -12.75 -7.44
CA ASP A 182 19.58 -13.12 -8.06
C ASP A 182 20.74 -12.20 -7.62
N LYS A 183 20.51 -10.89 -7.57
CA LYS A 183 21.56 -9.89 -7.29
C LYS A 183 21.70 -9.55 -5.81
N GLY A 184 20.67 -9.81 -5.00
CA GLY A 184 20.55 -9.31 -3.65
C GLY A 184 20.36 -7.79 -3.58
N VAL A 185 20.38 -7.27 -2.36
CA VAL A 185 20.39 -5.84 -2.06
C VAL A 185 21.75 -5.46 -1.46
N VAL A 186 22.15 -4.20 -1.61
CA VAL A 186 23.40 -3.70 -1.05
C VAL A 186 23.12 -3.16 0.34
N ASN A 187 23.55 -3.86 1.39
CA ASN A 187 23.49 -3.30 2.74
C ASN A 187 24.78 -2.52 3.00
N ASP A 188 24.68 -1.19 2.96
CA ASP A 188 25.80 -0.26 3.17
C ASP A 188 25.65 0.60 4.43
N GLY A 189 24.68 0.28 5.28
CA GLY A 189 24.36 0.99 6.52
C GLY A 189 23.59 2.29 6.33
N VAL A 190 23.23 2.68 5.10
CA VAL A 190 22.26 3.73 4.82
C VAL A 190 20.90 3.08 4.58
N PRO A 191 19.81 3.57 5.20
CA PRO A 191 18.51 2.99 4.96
C PRO A 191 17.99 3.22 3.55
N ASP A 192 17.40 2.16 2.97
CA ASP A 192 16.84 2.19 1.62
C ASP A 192 15.32 2.40 1.63
N ALA A 193 14.81 3.11 0.63
CA ALA A 193 13.37 3.28 0.42
C ALA A 193 12.96 2.89 -1.00
N HIS A 194 12.05 1.93 -1.09
CA HIS A 194 11.46 1.46 -2.35
C HIS A 194 9.95 1.69 -2.35
N TRP A 195 9.44 2.29 -3.41
CA TRP A 195 8.02 2.57 -3.59
C TRP A 195 7.57 2.12 -4.98
N TYR A 196 6.72 1.11 -5.02
CA TYR A 196 6.12 0.58 -6.24
C TYR A 196 4.66 1.01 -6.34
N THR A 197 4.20 1.39 -7.52
CA THR A 197 2.80 1.76 -7.76
C THR A 197 2.17 0.83 -8.79
N VAL A 198 1.05 0.20 -8.43
CA VAL A 198 0.28 -0.70 -9.31
C VAL A 198 -1.03 0.01 -9.72
N THR A 199 -1.08 0.55 -10.93
CA THR A 199 -2.22 1.35 -11.41
C THR A 199 -3.30 0.51 -12.10
N GLY A 200 -2.95 -0.67 -12.63
CA GLY A 200 -3.83 -1.44 -13.52
C GLY A 200 -5.10 -1.97 -12.87
N LEU A 201 -5.12 -2.16 -11.56
CA LEU A 201 -6.28 -2.71 -10.86
C LEU A 201 -7.46 -1.72 -10.84
N HIS A 202 -7.19 -0.42 -10.79
CA HIS A 202 -8.22 0.62 -10.89
C HIS A 202 -8.96 0.55 -12.24
N SER A 203 -8.20 0.43 -13.34
CA SER A 203 -8.78 0.29 -14.69
C SER A 203 -9.65 -0.96 -14.82
N LEU A 204 -9.24 -2.09 -14.22
CA LEU A 204 -10.06 -3.30 -14.21
C LEU A 204 -11.36 -3.13 -13.43
N ILE A 205 -11.34 -2.40 -12.31
CA ILE A 205 -12.54 -2.10 -11.53
C ILE A 205 -13.50 -1.21 -12.32
N ASP A 206 -12.99 -0.21 -13.03
CA ASP A 206 -13.80 0.64 -13.92
C ASP A 206 -14.44 -0.16 -15.07
N THR A 207 -13.73 -1.16 -15.60
CA THR A 207 -14.24 -2.00 -16.70
C THR A 207 -15.24 -3.06 -16.26
N TYR A 208 -14.96 -3.80 -15.18
CA TYR A 208 -15.74 -4.99 -14.79
C TYR A 208 -16.57 -4.82 -13.52
N GLY A 209 -16.29 -3.80 -12.72
CA GLY A 209 -16.84 -3.60 -11.38
C GLY A 209 -16.05 -4.33 -10.30
N GLY A 210 -16.00 -3.73 -9.11
CA GLY A 210 -15.13 -4.18 -8.00
C GLY A 210 -15.41 -5.56 -7.41
N GLN A 211 -16.58 -6.15 -7.69
CA GLN A 211 -16.99 -7.48 -7.22
C GLN A 211 -16.99 -8.54 -8.33
N SER A 212 -16.46 -8.20 -9.51
CA SER A 212 -16.37 -9.12 -10.64
C SER A 212 -15.35 -10.24 -10.39
N LYS A 213 -15.53 -11.37 -11.09
CA LYS A 213 -14.58 -12.50 -11.01
C LYS A 213 -13.19 -12.12 -11.51
N GLN A 214 -13.13 -11.26 -12.52
CA GLN A 214 -11.91 -10.69 -13.09
C GLN A 214 -11.13 -9.89 -12.05
N VAL A 215 -11.79 -8.97 -11.34
CA VAL A 215 -11.15 -8.17 -10.29
C VAL A 215 -10.70 -9.04 -9.12
N ASN A 216 -11.50 -10.02 -8.71
CA ASN A 216 -11.11 -10.94 -7.64
C ASN A 216 -9.90 -11.80 -8.02
N GLU A 217 -9.85 -12.28 -9.27
CA GLU A 217 -8.68 -12.97 -9.80
C GLU A 217 -7.45 -12.04 -9.84
N ALA A 218 -7.62 -10.81 -10.33
CA ALA A 218 -6.55 -9.81 -10.40
C ALA A 218 -5.99 -9.49 -9.00
N LYS A 219 -6.85 -9.25 -8.00
CA LYS A 219 -6.45 -9.06 -6.60
C LYS A 219 -5.62 -10.23 -6.09
N ARG A 220 -6.03 -11.47 -6.37
CA ARG A 220 -5.32 -12.69 -5.96
C ARG A 220 -3.94 -12.80 -6.63
N LEU A 221 -3.87 -12.56 -7.94
CA LEU A 221 -2.60 -12.58 -8.69
C LEU A 221 -1.63 -11.53 -8.15
N LEU A 222 -2.10 -10.29 -7.98
CA LEU A 222 -1.30 -9.20 -7.44
C LEU A 222 -0.82 -9.51 -6.02
N SER A 223 -1.72 -9.98 -5.15
CA SER A 223 -1.37 -10.35 -3.78
C SER A 223 -0.30 -11.44 -3.74
N SER A 224 -0.36 -12.43 -4.63
CA SER A 224 0.64 -13.50 -4.72
C SER A 224 2.02 -12.96 -5.12
N SER A 225 2.07 -12.07 -6.12
CA SER A 225 3.30 -11.40 -6.57
C SER A 225 3.91 -10.51 -5.48
N ILE A 226 3.07 -9.74 -4.77
CA ILE A 226 3.48 -8.89 -3.64
C ILE A 226 4.06 -9.74 -2.49
N LEU A 227 3.43 -10.87 -2.14
CA LEU A 227 3.92 -11.75 -1.08
C LEU A 227 5.31 -12.29 -1.43
N LEU A 228 5.51 -12.76 -2.67
CA LEU A 228 6.83 -13.22 -3.13
C LEU A 228 7.87 -12.08 -3.09
N LEU A 229 7.51 -10.88 -3.53
CA LEU A 229 8.38 -9.71 -3.44
C LEU A 229 8.75 -9.41 -1.98
N SER A 230 7.79 -9.52 -1.05
CA SER A 230 8.02 -9.28 0.37
C SER A 230 9.00 -10.30 0.97
N GLU A 231 8.90 -11.57 0.61
CA GLU A 231 9.80 -12.64 1.08
C GLU A 231 11.22 -12.43 0.57
N VAL A 232 11.37 -12.04 -0.70
CA VAL A 232 12.68 -11.73 -1.30
C VAL A 232 13.33 -10.55 -0.60
N PHE A 233 12.59 -9.46 -0.35
CA PHE A 233 13.12 -8.32 0.40
C PHE A 233 13.47 -8.68 1.85
N ASN A 234 12.63 -9.49 2.51
CA ASN A 234 12.88 -9.94 3.87
C ASN A 234 14.18 -10.74 3.97
N THR A 235 14.38 -11.65 3.02
CA THR A 235 15.63 -12.43 2.91
C THR A 235 16.82 -11.52 2.60
N ALA A 236 16.66 -10.59 1.65
CA ALA A 236 17.74 -9.72 1.20
C ALA A 236 18.25 -8.77 2.31
N TYR A 237 17.37 -8.32 3.21
CA TYR A 237 17.71 -7.49 4.35
C TYR A 237 17.87 -8.26 5.68
N ASN A 238 17.94 -9.60 5.66
CA ASN A 238 18.08 -10.45 6.86
C ASN A 238 17.05 -10.10 7.96
N ASP A 239 15.77 -10.09 7.61
CA ASP A 239 14.65 -9.77 8.50
C ASP A 239 14.60 -8.32 9.00
N LYS A 240 15.43 -7.43 8.43
CA LYS A 240 15.47 -5.99 8.77
C LYS A 240 14.76 -5.10 7.76
N VAL A 241 13.63 -5.54 7.23
CA VAL A 241 12.82 -4.73 6.30
C VAL A 241 11.44 -4.49 6.88
N LEU A 242 10.93 -3.27 6.71
CA LEU A 242 9.51 -2.99 6.83
C LEU A 242 8.88 -3.06 5.44
N PHE A 243 8.06 -4.07 5.20
CA PHE A 243 7.31 -4.22 3.95
C PHE A 243 5.84 -3.91 4.18
N ALA A 244 5.31 -2.91 3.48
CA ALA A 244 3.94 -2.45 3.59
C ALA A 244 3.24 -2.43 2.22
N VAL A 245 1.93 -2.63 2.23
CA VAL A 245 1.06 -2.47 1.08
C VAL A 245 0.01 -1.42 1.43
N ILE A 246 -0.20 -0.45 0.55
CA ILE A 246 -1.18 0.61 0.76
C ILE A 246 -2.20 0.54 -0.37
N SER A 247 -3.46 0.23 -0.06
CA SER A 247 -4.57 0.37 -0.98
C SER A 247 -5.39 1.60 -0.63
N SER A 248 -5.81 2.35 -1.65
CA SER A 248 -6.50 3.62 -1.45
C SER A 248 -7.48 3.90 -2.58
N ASP A 249 -8.74 4.07 -2.23
CA ASP A 249 -9.84 4.44 -3.12
C ASP A 249 -10.12 5.96 -3.16
N VAL A 250 -9.07 6.76 -3.03
CA VAL A 250 -9.17 8.23 -3.11
C VAL A 250 -9.77 8.71 -4.42
N VAL A 251 -9.50 7.99 -5.51
CA VAL A 251 -9.91 8.38 -6.86
C VAL A 251 -11.44 8.33 -6.99
N HIS A 252 -12.09 7.26 -6.53
CA HIS A 252 -13.55 7.18 -6.57
C HIS A 252 -14.20 8.06 -5.49
N THR A 253 -13.63 8.12 -4.28
CA THR A 253 -14.21 8.92 -3.18
C THR A 253 -14.15 10.44 -3.44
N ARG A 254 -13.07 10.98 -4.04
CA ARG A 254 -13.00 12.40 -4.44
C ARG A 254 -13.93 12.72 -5.59
N ARG A 255 -14.06 11.83 -6.58
CA ARG A 255 -14.99 11.99 -7.70
C ARG A 255 -16.44 12.01 -7.21
N PHE A 256 -16.78 11.15 -6.26
CA PHE A 256 -18.11 11.11 -5.64
C PHE A 256 -18.42 12.39 -4.85
N LYS A 257 -17.49 12.87 -4.02
CA LYS A 257 -17.67 14.14 -3.27
C LYS A 257 -17.93 15.32 -4.22
N ARG A 258 -17.13 15.47 -5.28
CA ARG A 258 -17.33 16.53 -6.29
C ARG A 258 -18.68 16.42 -7.00
N ALA A 259 -19.11 15.21 -7.38
CA ALA A 259 -20.42 15.01 -8.02
C ALA A 259 -21.61 15.31 -7.09
N THR A 260 -21.45 15.08 -5.78
CA THR A 260 -22.49 15.37 -4.77
C THR A 260 -22.58 16.87 -4.50
N ASP A 261 -21.45 17.58 -4.48
CA ASP A 261 -21.39 19.04 -4.32
C ASP A 261 -21.90 19.80 -5.56
N GLU A 262 -21.89 19.17 -6.74
CA GLU A 262 -22.35 19.75 -8.02
C GLU A 262 -23.84 19.47 -8.33
N ALA A 263 -24.56 18.68 -7.51
CA ALA A 263 -25.98 18.44 -7.70
C ALA A 263 -26.79 19.69 -7.26
N PRO A 264 -27.57 20.34 -8.16
CA PRO A 264 -28.41 21.47 -7.77
C PRO A 264 -29.47 21.00 -6.76
N GLY A 265 -29.52 21.66 -5.60
CA GLY A 265 -30.50 21.38 -4.56
C GLY A 265 -31.92 21.50 -5.11
N GLU A 266 -32.58 20.36 -5.23
CA GLU A 266 -34.03 20.28 -5.44
C GLU A 266 -34.69 20.56 -4.10
N ASN A 267 -34.88 21.85 -3.76
CA ASN A 267 -35.86 22.36 -2.82
C ASN A 267 -35.81 23.90 -2.83
N ASP A 268 -36.71 24.49 -3.63
CA ASP A 268 -37.41 25.74 -3.31
C ASP A 268 -38.60 25.83 -4.29
N LYS A 269 -39.65 25.08 -3.95
CA LYS A 269 -41.01 25.42 -4.35
C LYS A 269 -41.75 25.74 -3.06
N ASP A 270 -41.50 26.94 -2.56
CA ASP A 270 -42.37 27.54 -1.56
C ASP A 270 -43.46 28.32 -2.29
N ASP A 271 -44.67 27.98 -1.88
CA ASP A 271 -45.96 28.47 -2.32
C ASP A 271 -46.10 29.99 -2.20
N GLU A 272 -46.53 30.64 -3.28
CA GLU A 272 -47.28 31.91 -3.23
C GLU A 272 -48.66 31.66 -3.83
N ASP A 273 -49.67 31.57 -2.96
CA ASP A 273 -51.06 32.00 -3.17
C ASP A 273 -51.73 32.28 -1.81
#